data_AF-A0A1Y1Y591-F1
#
_entry.id   AF-A0A1Y1Y591-F1
#
_cell.length_a   1.000
_cell.length_b   1.000
_cell.length_c   1.000
_cell.angle_alpha   90.00
_cell.angle_beta   90.00
_cell.angle_gamma   90.00
#
_symmetry.space_group_name_H-M   'P 1'
#
loop_
_entity.id
_entity.type
_entity.pdbx_description
1 polymer ?
#
loop_
_entity_poly.entity_id
_entity_poly.type
_entity_poly.pdbx_seq_one_letter_code
_entity_poly.pdbx_strand_id
1 'polypeptide(L)'
;NYTEMEAKVREATNNDPWGASSTLMQEIAQGTYNFQYFNEIMGTIYKRFTEKEAKDWRQIYKALTLLEYLIKNGSEKVIDDARGHLSMIKMFRSFHYIDEKNKDQGVNVRTRAKLIVDLLSNSEDIKEERKKAKANRNKYTGV
;
A
#
# COMPACT_ATOMS: atom_id res chain seq x y z
N ASN A 1 10.88 15.06 14.48
CA ASN A 1 10.41 13.74 14.94
C ASN A 1 9.21 13.33 14.13
N TYR A 2 9.14 12.05 13.72
CA TYR A 2 7.96 11.51 13.04
C TYR A 2 6.86 11.21 14.05
N THR A 3 5.61 11.30 13.63
CA THR A 3 4.46 10.79 14.40
C THR A 3 4.50 9.26 14.46
N GLU A 4 3.72 8.66 15.36
CA GLU A 4 3.66 7.20 15.50
C GLU A 4 3.22 6.53 14.18
N MET A 5 2.19 7.06 13.53
CA MET A 5 1.65 6.47 12.30
C MET A 5 2.60 6.66 11.12
N GLU A 6 3.27 7.81 11.01
CA GLU A 6 4.34 8.00 10.02
C GLU A 6 5.46 6.98 10.25
N ALA A 7 5.88 6.74 11.50
CA ALA A 7 6.92 5.76 11.81
C ALA A 7 6.52 4.34 11.38
N LYS A 8 5.29 3.91 11.69
CA LYS A 8 4.76 2.60 11.28
C LYS A 8 4.68 2.44 9.77
N VAL A 9 4.22 3.45 9.04
CA VAL A 9 4.22 3.42 7.57
C VAL A 9 5.63 3.35 7.03
N ARG A 10 6.59 4.09 7.62
CA ARG A 10 8.00 4.05 7.19
C ARG A 10 8.64 2.69 7.44
N GLU A 11 8.31 2.04 8.55
CA GLU A 11 8.73 0.67 8.86
C GLU A 11 8.16 -0.32 7.84
N ALA A 12 6.84 -0.27 7.59
CA ALA A 12 6.19 -1.14 6.61
C ALA A 12 6.70 -0.94 5.16
N THR A 13 7.28 0.23 4.87
CA THR A 13 7.81 0.63 3.55
C THR A 13 9.32 0.83 3.54
N ASN A 14 10.05 0.17 4.43
CA ASN A 14 11.50 0.25 4.51
C ASN A 14 12.20 -0.44 3.31
N ASN A 15 13.52 -0.35 3.21
CA ASN A 15 14.27 -0.92 2.08
C ASN A 15 14.66 -2.40 2.27
N ASP A 16 14.18 -3.07 3.31
CA ASP A 16 14.56 -4.45 3.60
C ASP A 16 14.06 -5.40 2.51
N PRO A 17 14.71 -6.54 2.27
CA PRO A 17 14.30 -7.47 1.21
C PRO A 17 13.03 -8.26 1.53
N TRP A 18 12.52 -8.21 2.77
CA TRP A 18 11.29 -8.89 3.19
C TRP A 18 10.09 -7.93 3.28
N GLY A 19 8.87 -8.47 3.22
CA GLY A 19 7.64 -7.70 3.37
C GLY A 19 7.36 -7.29 4.82
N ALA A 20 6.46 -6.31 5.01
CA ALA A 20 5.95 -5.95 6.32
C ALA A 20 5.12 -7.09 6.94
N SER A 21 5.11 -7.18 8.26
CA SER A 21 4.25 -8.15 8.95
C SER A 21 2.77 -7.80 8.77
N SER A 22 1.91 -8.81 8.74
CA SER A 22 0.45 -8.60 8.69
C SER A 22 -0.05 -7.82 9.89
N THR A 23 0.56 -8.01 11.06
CA THR A 23 0.24 -7.27 12.30
C THR A 23 0.49 -5.78 12.13
N LEU A 24 1.66 -5.39 11.62
CA LEU A 24 1.99 -3.98 11.39
C LEU A 24 1.03 -3.35 10.36
N MET A 25 0.75 -4.05 9.26
CA MET A 25 -0.21 -3.56 8.26
C MET A 25 -1.63 -3.44 8.84
N GLN A 26 -2.04 -4.35 9.73
CA GLN A 26 -3.33 -4.30 10.40
C GLN A 26 -3.44 -3.14 11.39
N GLU A 27 -2.37 -2.81 12.11
CA GLU A 27 -2.31 -1.61 12.97
C GLU A 27 -2.48 -0.33 12.14
N ILE A 28 -1.77 -0.24 11.00
CA ILE A 28 -1.90 0.88 10.07
C ILE A 28 -3.34 0.95 9.53
N ALA A 29 -3.91 -0.18 9.13
CA ALA A 29 -5.30 -0.25 8.66
C ALA A 29 -6.28 0.24 9.72
N GLN A 30 -6.09 -0.12 11.00
CA GLN A 30 -6.95 0.38 12.08
C GLN A 30 -6.78 1.90 12.29
N GLY A 31 -5.56 2.42 12.12
CA GLY A 31 -5.28 3.86 12.19
C GLY A 31 -6.06 4.67 11.14
N THR A 32 -6.32 4.11 9.96
CA THR A 32 -7.08 4.82 8.89
C THR A 32 -8.52 5.20 9.25
N TYR A 33 -9.08 4.69 10.34
CA TYR A 33 -10.41 5.09 10.83
C TYR A 33 -10.40 6.41 11.62
N ASN A 34 -9.23 6.82 12.14
CA ASN A 34 -9.03 8.12 12.77
C ASN A 34 -8.63 9.16 11.70
N PHE A 35 -9.25 10.34 11.71
CA PHE A 35 -9.03 11.36 10.68
C PHE A 35 -7.58 11.89 10.64
N GLN A 36 -6.99 12.16 11.80
CA GLN A 36 -5.61 12.67 11.89
C GLN A 36 -4.63 11.62 11.37
N TYR A 37 -4.75 10.39 11.87
CA TYR A 37 -3.90 9.28 11.46
C TYR A 37 -4.08 8.92 9.99
N PHE A 38 -5.30 9.01 9.45
CA PHE A 38 -5.55 8.82 8.03
C PHE A 38 -4.68 9.76 7.17
N ASN A 39 -4.67 11.06 7.48
CA ASN A 39 -3.88 12.04 6.74
C ASN A 39 -2.37 11.76 6.84
N GLU A 40 -1.89 11.37 8.03
CA GLU A 40 -0.49 10.98 8.25
C GLU A 40 -0.10 9.72 7.45
N ILE A 41 -0.95 8.69 7.47
CA ILE A 41 -0.73 7.41 6.78
C ILE A 41 -0.69 7.61 5.27
N MET A 42 -1.76 8.19 4.71
CA MET A 42 -1.89 8.37 3.26
C MET A 42 -0.84 9.34 2.74
N GLY A 43 -0.61 10.45 3.45
CA GLY A 43 0.46 11.39 3.13
C GLY A 43 1.84 10.73 3.10
N THR A 44 2.14 9.84 4.04
CA THR A 44 3.44 9.11 4.05
C THR A 44 3.55 8.11 2.91
N ILE A 45 2.46 7.42 2.56
CA ILE A 45 2.44 6.52 1.40
C ILE A 45 2.71 7.31 0.12
N TYR A 46 2.04 8.45 -0.09
CA TYR A 46 2.25 9.24 -1.30
C TYR A 46 3.65 9.86 -1.39
N LYS A 47 4.26 10.25 -0.27
CA LYS A 47 5.68 10.62 -0.24
C LYS A 47 6.59 9.50 -0.74
N ARG A 48 6.25 8.22 -0.51
CA ARG A 48 7.01 7.09 -1.10
C ARG A 48 6.89 7.01 -2.62
N PHE A 49 5.83 7.55 -3.21
CA PHE A 49 5.64 7.58 -4.65
C PHE A 49 6.28 8.79 -5.31
N THR A 50 6.35 9.93 -4.61
CA THR A 50 6.82 11.19 -5.19
C THR A 50 8.26 11.54 -4.85
N GLU A 51 8.78 11.11 -3.71
CA GLU A 51 10.13 11.48 -3.23
C GLU A 51 11.18 10.38 -3.47
N LYS A 52 10.78 9.24 -4.06
CA LYS A 52 11.66 8.08 -4.29
C LYS A 52 12.09 7.95 -5.73
N GLU A 53 13.36 7.60 -5.89
CA GLU A 53 13.95 7.34 -7.20
C GLU A 53 13.75 5.89 -7.61
N ALA A 54 13.99 5.58 -8.88
CA ALA A 54 13.85 4.21 -9.40
C ALA A 54 14.69 3.17 -8.62
N LYS A 55 15.87 3.57 -8.12
CA LYS A 55 16.74 2.71 -7.30
C LYS A 55 16.13 2.29 -5.96
N ASP A 56 15.17 3.07 -5.46
CA ASP A 56 14.42 2.80 -4.21
C ASP A 56 13.17 1.94 -4.45
N TRP A 57 13.15 1.13 -5.53
CA TRP A 57 12.00 0.34 -5.98
C TRP A 57 11.33 -0.48 -4.86
N ARG A 58 12.07 -0.96 -3.85
CA ARG A 58 11.48 -1.71 -2.73
C ARG A 58 10.55 -0.84 -1.90
N GLN A 59 10.91 0.42 -1.65
CA GLN A 59 10.08 1.35 -0.88
C GLN A 59 8.80 1.69 -1.65
N ILE A 60 8.91 1.90 -2.97
CA ILE A 60 7.78 2.13 -3.87
C ILE A 60 6.87 0.89 -3.92
N TYR A 61 7.44 -0.29 -4.15
CA TYR A 61 6.73 -1.57 -4.20
C TYR A 61 6.00 -1.88 -2.88
N LYS A 62 6.67 -1.71 -1.74
CA LYS A 62 6.07 -1.91 -0.42
C LYS A 62 5.00 -0.87 -0.11
N ALA A 63 5.15 0.38 -0.56
CA ALA A 63 4.11 1.39 -0.43
C ALA A 63 2.86 1.05 -1.26
N LEU A 64 3.01 0.53 -2.48
CA LEU A 64 1.90 -0.02 -3.25
C LEU A 64 1.26 -1.22 -2.56
N THR A 65 2.08 -2.12 -2.00
CA THR A 65 1.61 -3.30 -1.26
C THR A 65 0.79 -2.90 -0.04
N LEU A 66 1.27 -1.91 0.73
CA LEU A 66 0.55 -1.36 1.86
C LEU A 66 -0.76 -0.68 1.40
N LEU A 67 -0.73 0.13 0.35
CA LEU A 67 -1.93 0.76 -0.20
C LEU A 67 -3.00 -0.28 -0.58
N GLU A 68 -2.62 -1.36 -1.27
CA GLU A 68 -3.54 -2.47 -1.57
C GLU A 68 -4.13 -3.10 -0.31
N TYR A 69 -3.29 -3.34 0.71
CA TYR A 69 -3.75 -3.87 1.98
C TYR A 69 -4.77 -2.94 2.65
N LEU A 70 -4.51 -1.62 2.64
CA LEU A 70 -5.42 -0.63 3.23
C LEU A 70 -6.73 -0.50 2.46
N ILE A 71 -6.72 -0.63 1.12
CA ILE A 71 -7.95 -0.69 0.31
C ILE A 71 -8.83 -1.88 0.77
N LYS A 72 -8.21 -3.01 1.11
CA LYS A 72 -8.90 -4.24 1.52
C LYS A 72 -9.28 -4.29 3.02
N ASN A 73 -8.53 -3.61 3.90
CA ASN A 73 -8.66 -3.78 5.36
C ASN A 73 -8.91 -2.47 6.14
N GLY A 74 -8.60 -1.32 5.55
CA GLY A 74 -8.72 0.00 6.17
C GLY A 74 -10.12 0.61 6.04
N SER A 75 -10.24 1.89 6.36
CA SER A 75 -11.49 2.65 6.23
C SER A 75 -11.87 2.88 4.77
N GLU A 76 -13.16 3.10 4.48
CA GLU A 76 -13.64 3.37 3.12
C GLU A 76 -12.98 4.61 2.48
N LYS A 77 -12.56 5.59 3.31
CA LYS A 77 -11.85 6.79 2.87
C LYS A 77 -10.56 6.48 2.09
N VAL A 78 -9.92 5.34 2.38
CA VAL A 78 -8.73 4.89 1.64
C VAL A 78 -9.07 4.63 0.16
N ILE A 79 -10.24 4.09 -0.12
CA ILE A 79 -10.68 3.79 -1.49
C ILE A 79 -10.90 5.09 -2.25
N ASP A 80 -11.60 6.05 -1.65
CA ASP A 80 -11.88 7.35 -2.26
C ASP A 80 -10.59 8.13 -2.53
N ASP A 81 -9.68 8.15 -1.57
CA ASP A 81 -8.39 8.83 -1.68
C ASP A 81 -7.47 8.17 -2.73
N ALA A 82 -7.44 6.82 -2.77
CA ALA A 82 -6.72 6.08 -3.80
C ALA A 82 -7.29 6.30 -5.20
N ARG A 83 -8.62 6.45 -5.34
CA ARG A 83 -9.28 6.83 -6.61
C ARG A 83 -8.93 8.25 -7.02
N GLY A 84 -8.88 9.20 -6.08
CA GLY A 84 -8.39 10.56 -6.33
C GLY A 84 -6.97 10.59 -6.87
N HIS A 85 -6.12 9.65 -6.45
CA HIS A 85 -4.73 9.51 -6.89
C HIS A 85 -4.52 8.45 -7.99
N LEU A 86 -5.58 7.97 -8.65
CA LEU A 86 -5.50 6.86 -9.60
C LEU A 86 -4.52 7.13 -10.76
N SER A 87 -4.42 8.37 -11.24
CA SER A 87 -3.48 8.75 -12.30
C SER A 87 -2.03 8.54 -11.88
N MET A 88 -1.67 8.89 -10.63
CA MET A 88 -0.34 8.65 -10.07
C MET A 88 -0.04 7.15 -10.00
N ILE A 89 -0.99 6.36 -9.50
CA ILE A 89 -0.84 4.89 -9.42
C ILE A 89 -0.66 4.28 -10.82
N LYS A 90 -1.41 4.77 -11.83
CA LYS A 90 -1.29 4.32 -13.22
C LYS A 90 0.09 4.54 -13.83
N MET A 91 0.83 5.58 -13.42
CA MET A 91 2.19 5.85 -13.91
C MET A 91 3.15 4.70 -13.56
N PHE A 92 2.95 4.04 -12.41
CA PHE A 92 3.79 2.92 -11.98
C PHE A 92 3.62 1.65 -12.83
N ARG A 93 2.58 1.56 -13.68
CA ARG A 93 2.43 0.45 -14.64
C ARG A 93 3.52 0.43 -15.71
N SER A 94 4.21 1.56 -15.91
CA SER A 94 5.36 1.69 -16.81
C SER A 94 6.69 1.87 -16.06
N PHE A 95 6.71 1.61 -14.75
CA PHE A 95 7.92 1.75 -13.94
C PHE A 95 9.05 0.85 -14.43
N HIS A 96 10.25 1.40 -14.57
CA HIS A 96 11.42 0.69 -15.08
C HIS A 96 12.60 0.81 -14.11
N TYR A 97 13.17 -0.32 -13.71
CA TYR A 97 14.41 -0.37 -12.96
C TYR A 97 15.05 -1.76 -13.13
N ILE A 98 16.27 -1.77 -13.66
CA ILE A 98 17.15 -2.95 -13.74
C ILE A 98 18.26 -2.74 -12.72
N ASP A 99 18.48 -3.71 -11.84
CA ASP A 99 19.52 -3.61 -10.81
C ASP A 99 20.92 -3.94 -11.34
N GLU A 100 21.94 -3.77 -10.49
CA GLU A 100 23.35 -4.05 -10.79
C GLU A 100 23.62 -5.52 -11.17
N LYS A 101 22.70 -6.43 -10.88
CA LYS A 101 22.77 -7.86 -11.25
C LYS A 101 22.01 -8.14 -12.56
N ASN A 102 21.67 -7.10 -13.31
CA ASN A 102 20.89 -7.14 -14.55
C ASN A 102 19.50 -7.76 -14.38
N LYS A 103 18.91 -7.66 -13.18
CA LYS A 103 17.56 -8.15 -12.90
C LYS A 103 16.55 -7.00 -12.98
N ASP A 104 15.49 -7.18 -13.77
CA ASP A 104 14.35 -6.26 -13.80
C ASP A 104 13.58 -6.36 -12.48
N GLN A 105 13.80 -5.40 -11.59
CA GLN A 105 13.05 -5.26 -10.34
C GLN A 105 11.80 -4.41 -10.54
N GLY A 106 11.75 -3.61 -11.60
CA GLY A 106 10.60 -2.79 -11.96
C GLY A 106 9.36 -3.63 -12.28
N VAL A 107 9.51 -4.87 -12.73
CA VAL A 107 8.40 -5.80 -12.98
C VAL A 107 7.50 -6.00 -11.75
N ASN A 108 8.08 -5.98 -10.54
CA ASN A 108 7.33 -6.13 -9.30
C ASN A 108 6.42 -4.92 -9.06
N VAL A 109 6.94 -3.72 -9.30
CA VAL A 109 6.21 -2.45 -9.18
C VAL A 109 5.09 -2.38 -10.22
N ARG A 110 5.39 -2.70 -11.49
CA ARG A 110 4.40 -2.68 -12.59
C ARG A 110 3.24 -3.64 -12.32
N THR A 111 3.57 -4.87 -11.90
CA THR A 111 2.57 -5.91 -11.61
C THR A 111 1.65 -5.47 -10.47
N ARG A 112 2.22 -4.94 -9.37
CA ARG A 112 1.42 -4.46 -8.24
C ARG A 112 0.56 -3.26 -8.61
N ALA A 113 1.11 -2.30 -9.34
CA ALA A 113 0.37 -1.12 -9.79
C ALA A 113 -0.82 -1.52 -10.68
N LYS A 114 -0.64 -2.49 -11.57
CA LYS A 114 -1.73 -3.03 -12.39
C LYS A 114 -2.86 -3.62 -11.53
N LEU A 115 -2.53 -4.49 -10.57
CA LEU A 115 -3.52 -5.09 -9.67
C LEU A 115 -4.35 -4.04 -8.91
N ILE A 116 -3.70 -2.98 -8.41
CA ILE A 116 -4.39 -1.90 -7.69
C ILE A 116 -5.30 -1.11 -8.64
N VAL A 117 -4.83 -0.78 -9.85
CA VAL A 117 -5.64 -0.06 -10.84
C VAL A 117 -6.87 -0.87 -11.24
N ASP A 118 -6.70 -2.17 -11.48
CA ASP A 118 -7.78 -3.07 -11.85
C ASP A 118 -8.80 -3.18 -10.69
N LEU A 119 -8.31 -3.36 -9.45
CA LEU A 119 -9.17 -3.38 -8.25
C LEU A 119 -9.95 -2.06 -8.07
N LEU A 120 -9.30 -0.90 -8.21
CA LEU A 120 -9.96 0.40 -8.04
C LEU A 120 -11.01 0.71 -9.12
N SER A 121 -10.94 0.03 -10.27
CA SER A 121 -11.90 0.17 -11.37
C SER A 121 -13.23 -0.55 -11.14
N ASN A 122 -13.27 -1.56 -10.26
CA ASN A 122 -14.46 -2.34 -9.99
C ASN A 122 -14.85 -2.28 -8.50
N SER A 123 -15.92 -1.53 -8.21
CA SER A 123 -16.44 -1.40 -6.85
C SER A 123 -16.95 -2.72 -6.26
N GLU A 124 -17.40 -3.67 -7.08
CA GLU A 124 -17.90 -4.95 -6.56
C GLU A 124 -16.74 -5.85 -6.10
N ASP A 125 -15.66 -5.90 -6.89
CA ASP A 125 -14.44 -6.63 -6.50
C ASP A 125 -13.88 -6.10 -5.17
N ILE A 126 -13.89 -4.78 -4.96
CA ILE A 126 -13.47 -4.18 -3.69
C ILE A 126 -14.34 -4.68 -2.52
N LYS A 127 -15.68 -4.68 -2.68
CA LYS A 127 -16.59 -5.16 -1.62
C LYS A 127 -16.34 -6.63 -1.31
N GLU A 128 -16.16 -7.47 -2.33
CA GLU A 128 -15.87 -8.89 -2.14
C GLU A 128 -14.56 -9.11 -1.41
N GLU A 129 -13.48 -8.44 -1.84
CA GLU A 129 -12.17 -8.55 -1.20
C GLU A 129 -12.20 -8.04 0.24
N ARG A 130 -12.91 -6.96 0.54
CA ARG A 130 -13.12 -6.45 1.91
C ARG A 130 -13.93 -7.42 2.76
N LYS A 131 -14.97 -8.06 2.21
CA LYS A 131 -15.74 -9.11 2.90
C LYS A 131 -14.88 -10.32 3.24
N LYS A 132 -14.05 -10.79 2.29
CA LYS A 132 -13.07 -11.87 2.51
C LYS A 132 -12.05 -11.49 3.59
N ALA A 133 -11.49 -10.28 3.51
CA ALA A 133 -10.53 -9.77 4.48
C ALA A 133 -11.11 -9.73 5.91
N LYS A 134 -12.34 -9.23 6.07
CA LYS A 134 -13.05 -9.23 7.35
C LYS A 134 -13.30 -10.64 7.89
N ALA A 135 -13.68 -11.59 7.03
CA ALA A 135 -13.89 -12.97 7.43
C ALA A 135 -12.59 -13.66 7.90
N ASN A 136 -11.47 -13.40 7.21
CA ASN A 136 -10.18 -13.93 7.60
C ASN A 136 -9.72 -13.37 8.94
N ARG A 137 -9.90 -12.08 9.20
CA ARG A 137 -9.56 -11.46 10.49
C ARG A 137 -10.25 -12.17 11.67
N ASN A 138 -11.54 -12.46 11.53
CA ASN A 138 -12.32 -13.10 12.58
C ASN A 138 -11.86 -14.53 12.92
N LYS A 139 -11.17 -15.22 11.99
CA LYS A 139 -10.65 -16.57 12.22
C LYS A 139 -9.39 -16.58 13.10
N TYR A 140 -8.63 -15.50 13.11
CA TYR A 140 -7.34 -15.42 13.81
C TYR A 140 -7.41 -14.63 15.13
N THR A 141 -8.51 -13.93 15.41
CA THR A 141 -8.76 -13.23 16.69
C THR A 141 -9.41 -14.11 17.76
N GLY A 142 -9.52 -15.42 17.52
CA GLY A 142 -10.17 -16.39 18.41
C GLY A 142 -9.21 -17.34 19.14
N VAL A 143 -7.97 -16.91 19.41
CA VAL A 143 -6.99 -17.63 20.24
C VAL A 143 -6.59 -16.77 21.41
#